data_AF-A0A1F3EB82-F1
#
_entry.id   AF-A0A1F3EB82-F1
#
_cell.length_a   1.000
_cell.length_b   1.000
_cell.length_c   1.000
_cell.angle_alpha   90.00
_cell.angle_beta   90.00
_cell.angle_gamma   90.00
#
_symmetry.space_group_name_H-M   'P 1'
#
loop_
_entity.id
_entity.type
_entity.pdbx_description
1 polymer ?
#
loop_
_entity_poly.entity_id
_entity_poly.type
_entity_poly.pdbx_seq_one_letter_code
_entity_poly.pdbx_strand_id
1 'polypeptide(L)'
;MTKSELISIAEKLKQPSEEAQIEFFNNMDITLSELNETMLSRPDLVLLIGENNETMMLDNHRNLLRFMNSMFIDYNPEILVETVLWVFRVYSNHGFNFAYWPTMLNKVLDILRNKLSRDSFEQVKPFYSWLYQPFFSKLANQS
;
A
#
# COMPACT_ATOMS: atom_id res chain seq x y z
N MET A 1 0.28 18.40 10.33
CA MET A 1 -0.30 17.42 9.41
C MET A 1 -1.71 17.12 9.89
N THR A 2 -2.71 17.68 9.22
CA THR A 2 -4.14 17.44 9.40
C THR A 2 -4.65 16.56 8.26
N LYS A 3 -5.86 15.99 8.39
CA LYS A 3 -6.50 15.26 7.29
C LYS A 3 -6.59 16.10 6.01
N SER A 4 -6.95 17.38 6.11
CA SER A 4 -7.03 18.30 4.98
C SER A 4 -5.66 18.53 4.31
N GLU A 5 -4.58 18.61 5.10
CA GLU A 5 -3.22 18.70 4.55
C GLU A 5 -2.84 17.41 3.79
N LEU A 6 -3.27 16.23 4.26
CA LEU A 6 -3.06 14.97 3.56
C LEU A 6 -3.78 14.92 2.22
N ILE A 7 -5.04 15.35 2.20
CA ILE A 7 -5.85 15.42 0.98
C ILE A 7 -5.17 16.35 -0.02
N SER A 8 -4.72 17.53 0.41
CA SER A 8 -4.02 18.48 -0.47
C SER A 8 -2.68 17.95 -1.03
N ILE A 9 -1.99 17.07 -0.28
CA ILE A 9 -0.80 16.39 -0.80
C ILE A 9 -1.21 15.29 -1.79
N ALA A 10 -2.25 14.52 -1.49
CA ALA A 10 -2.79 13.46 -2.34
C ALA A 10 -3.30 14.01 -3.69
N GLU A 11 -3.96 15.16 -3.70
CA GLU A 11 -4.42 15.86 -4.93
C GLU A 11 -3.33 16.10 -5.97
N LYS A 12 -2.04 16.07 -5.58
CA LYS A 12 -0.90 16.23 -6.49
C LYS A 12 -0.51 14.93 -7.20
N LEU A 13 -1.02 13.79 -6.75
CA LEU A 13 -0.85 12.52 -7.45
C LEU A 13 -1.58 12.58 -8.79
N LYS A 14 -0.92 12.07 -9.82
CA LYS A 14 -1.47 12.01 -11.16
C LYS A 14 -1.98 10.60 -11.40
N GLN A 15 -3.22 10.49 -11.83
CA GLN A 15 -3.77 9.21 -12.27
C GLN A 15 -2.88 8.61 -13.37
N PRO A 16 -2.49 7.33 -13.28
CA PRO A 16 -1.73 6.65 -14.33
C PRO A 16 -2.50 6.58 -15.65
N SER A 17 -1.79 6.45 -16.78
CA SER A 17 -2.40 6.22 -18.09
C SER A 17 -3.12 4.87 -18.15
N GLU A 18 -4.01 4.70 -19.14
CA GLU A 18 -4.74 3.45 -19.34
C GLU A 18 -3.79 2.26 -19.56
N GLU A 19 -2.68 2.47 -20.27
CA GLU A 19 -1.65 1.45 -20.48
C GLU A 19 -1.01 1.03 -19.16
N ALA A 20 -0.68 1.98 -18.30
CA ALA A 20 -0.12 1.71 -16.98
C ALA A 20 -1.13 1.01 -16.05
N GLN A 21 -2.41 1.38 -16.14
CA GLN A 21 -3.50 0.72 -15.41
C GLN A 21 -3.63 -0.75 -15.84
N ILE A 22 -3.67 -1.02 -17.15
CA ILE A 22 -3.79 -2.37 -17.70
C ILE A 22 -2.56 -3.21 -17.33
N GLU A 23 -1.35 -2.66 -17.47
CA GLU A 23 -0.12 -3.38 -17.14
C GLU A 23 -0.04 -3.70 -15.64
N PHE A 24 -0.43 -2.76 -14.78
CA PHE A 24 -0.53 -3.00 -13.34
C PHE A 24 -1.51 -4.13 -13.03
N PHE A 25 -2.74 -4.06 -13.58
CA PHE A 25 -3.78 -5.07 -13.40
C PHE A 25 -3.29 -6.47 -13.79
N ASN A 26 -2.69 -6.60 -14.97
CA ASN A 26 -2.18 -7.87 -15.49
C ASN A 26 -1.05 -8.47 -14.62
N ASN A 27 -0.36 -7.64 -13.83
CA ASN A 27 0.71 -8.08 -12.94
C ASN A 27 0.28 -8.21 -11.46
N MET A 28 -1.00 -7.99 -11.12
CA MET A 28 -1.46 -8.05 -9.73
C MET A 28 -1.28 -9.42 -9.09
N ASP A 29 -1.65 -10.51 -9.80
CA ASP A 29 -1.63 -11.86 -9.24
C ASP A 29 -0.19 -12.32 -8.94
N ILE A 30 0.74 -12.09 -9.88
CA ILE A 30 2.15 -12.41 -9.65
C ILE A 30 2.75 -11.54 -8.55
N THR A 31 2.37 -10.27 -8.47
CA THR A 31 2.82 -9.37 -7.40
C THR A 31 2.33 -9.83 -6.03
N LEU A 32 1.07 -10.24 -5.94
CA LEU A 32 0.47 -10.76 -4.71
C LEU A 32 1.17 -12.04 -4.25
N SER A 33 1.40 -12.99 -5.17
CA SER A 33 2.05 -14.26 -4.87
C SER A 33 3.47 -14.03 -4.33
N GLU A 34 4.28 -13.24 -5.03
CA GLU A 34 5.68 -12.98 -4.64
C GLU A 34 5.77 -12.20 -3.32
N LEU A 35 4.85 -11.24 -3.08
CA LEU A 35 4.80 -10.50 -1.83
C LEU A 35 4.44 -11.43 -0.66
N ASN A 36 3.42 -12.28 -0.83
CA ASN A 36 2.99 -13.22 0.20
C ASN A 36 4.09 -14.22 0.55
N GLU A 37 4.70 -14.84 -0.45
CA GLU A 37 5.81 -15.79 -0.26
C GLU A 37 6.99 -15.12 0.47
N THR A 38 7.35 -13.91 0.05
CA THR A 38 8.47 -13.19 0.69
C THR A 38 8.14 -12.82 2.13
N MET A 39 6.93 -12.36 2.42
CA MET A 39 6.57 -11.94 3.78
C MET A 39 6.39 -13.14 4.71
N LEU A 40 5.78 -14.23 4.25
CA LEU A 40 5.62 -15.46 5.04
C LEU A 40 6.94 -16.15 5.38
N SER A 41 7.97 -15.98 4.55
CA SER A 41 9.30 -16.58 4.78
C SER A 41 10.19 -15.74 5.72
N ARG A 42 9.70 -14.61 6.24
CA ARG A 42 10.49 -13.76 7.12
C ARG A 42 10.66 -14.36 8.52
N PRO A 43 11.90 -14.42 9.06
CA PRO A 43 12.13 -14.90 10.41
C PRO A 43 11.59 -13.96 11.50
N ASP A 44 11.42 -12.68 11.19
CA ASP A 44 10.91 -11.65 12.09
C ASP A 44 9.41 -11.36 11.89
N LEU A 45 8.67 -12.20 11.15
CA LEU A 45 7.29 -11.92 10.77
C LEU A 45 6.37 -11.62 11.97
N VAL A 46 6.44 -12.44 13.02
CA VAL A 46 5.63 -12.27 14.23
C VAL A 46 5.90 -10.93 14.92
N LEU A 47 7.15 -10.41 14.86
CA LEU A 47 7.49 -9.08 15.39
C LEU A 47 6.86 -7.94 14.57
N LEU A 48 6.59 -8.18 13.29
CA LEU A 48 6.00 -7.21 12.37
C LEU A 48 4.47 -7.19 12.47
N ILE A 49 3.83 -8.35 12.56
CA ILE A 49 2.37 -8.45 12.43
C ILE A 49 1.66 -8.83 13.72
N GLY A 50 2.37 -9.27 14.76
CA GLY A 50 1.79 -9.89 15.96
C GLY A 50 1.50 -11.38 15.77
N GLU A 51 1.19 -12.08 16.86
CA GLU A 51 0.89 -13.52 16.81
C GLU A 51 -0.44 -13.81 16.10
N ASN A 52 -0.47 -14.87 15.29
CA ASN A 52 -1.68 -15.38 14.61
C ASN A 52 -2.35 -14.40 13.62
N ASN A 53 -1.59 -13.46 13.05
CA ASN A 53 -2.08 -12.43 12.13
C ASN A 53 -1.73 -12.68 10.64
N GLU A 54 -1.20 -13.85 10.30
CA GLU A 54 -0.74 -14.19 8.95
C GLU A 54 -1.88 -14.07 7.94
N THR A 55 -3.06 -14.61 8.24
CA THR A 55 -4.23 -14.50 7.35
C THR A 55 -4.63 -13.05 7.12
N MET A 56 -4.65 -12.22 8.18
CA MET A 56 -4.97 -10.80 8.08
C MET A 56 -3.93 -10.04 7.23
N MET A 57 -2.65 -10.41 7.34
CA MET A 57 -1.59 -9.86 6.48
C MET A 57 -1.80 -10.23 5.00
N LEU A 58 -2.13 -11.49 4.70
CA LEU A 58 -2.37 -11.94 3.32
C LEU A 58 -3.59 -11.22 2.70
N ASP A 59 -4.64 -11.03 3.50
CA ASP A 59 -5.81 -10.26 3.09
C ASP A 59 -5.48 -8.78 2.89
N ASN A 60 -4.61 -8.20 3.73
CA ASN A 60 -4.11 -6.83 3.55
C ASN A 60 -3.39 -6.66 2.21
N HIS A 61 -2.51 -7.59 1.86
CA HIS A 61 -1.77 -7.53 0.59
C HIS A 61 -2.73 -7.59 -0.61
N ARG A 62 -3.73 -8.46 -0.57
CA ARG A 62 -4.76 -8.56 -1.62
C ARG A 62 -5.59 -7.27 -1.70
N ASN A 63 -6.00 -6.73 -0.54
CA ASN A 63 -6.79 -5.51 -0.46
C ASN A 63 -6.01 -4.29 -0.95
N LEU A 64 -4.72 -4.18 -0.62
CA LEU A 64 -3.84 -3.11 -1.11
C LEU A 64 -3.79 -3.08 -2.64
N LEU A 65 -3.53 -4.22 -3.29
CA LEU A 65 -3.39 -4.26 -4.75
C LEU A 65 -4.73 -3.94 -5.44
N ARG A 66 -5.85 -4.46 -4.93
CA ARG A 66 -7.19 -4.15 -5.45
C ARG A 66 -7.54 -2.68 -5.27
N PHE A 67 -7.22 -2.13 -4.10
CA PHE A 67 -7.45 -0.73 -3.80
C PHE A 67 -6.62 0.19 -4.70
N MET A 68 -5.32 -0.09 -4.85
CA MET A 68 -4.46 0.67 -5.75
C MET A 68 -4.95 0.60 -7.20
N ASN A 69 -5.37 -0.58 -7.68
CA ASN A 69 -5.97 -0.70 -9.01
C ASN A 69 -7.20 0.22 -9.17
N SER A 70 -8.10 0.26 -8.17
CA SER A 70 -9.25 1.17 -8.20
C SER A 70 -8.82 2.65 -8.20
N MET A 71 -7.80 3.01 -7.42
CA MET A 71 -7.27 4.38 -7.40
C MET A 71 -6.59 4.77 -8.71
N PHE A 72 -6.07 3.80 -9.48
CA PHE A 72 -5.50 4.08 -10.80
C PHE A 72 -6.58 4.25 -11.87
N ILE A 73 -7.74 3.62 -11.72
CA ILE A 73 -8.86 3.69 -12.68
C ILE A 73 -9.75 4.92 -12.42
N ASP A 74 -10.05 5.22 -11.17
CA ASP A 74 -10.91 6.34 -10.77
C ASP A 74 -10.32 7.02 -9.54
N TYR A 75 -9.41 7.98 -9.77
CA TYR A 75 -8.62 8.53 -8.69
C TYR A 75 -9.43 9.51 -7.84
N ASN A 76 -9.55 9.20 -6.55
CA ASN A 76 -10.14 10.10 -5.57
C ASN A 76 -9.18 10.27 -4.36
N PRO A 77 -8.63 11.49 -4.13
CA PRO A 77 -7.69 11.75 -3.05
C PRO A 77 -8.31 11.63 -1.65
N GLU A 78 -9.60 11.96 -1.49
CA GLU A 78 -10.29 11.82 -0.20
C GLU A 78 -10.42 10.35 0.19
N ILE A 79 -10.86 9.50 -0.77
CA ILE A 79 -10.98 8.05 -0.56
C ILE A 79 -9.61 7.43 -0.26
N LEU A 80 -8.55 7.86 -0.94
CA LEU A 80 -7.18 7.43 -0.64
C LEU A 80 -6.81 7.73 0.82
N VAL A 81 -7.00 8.99 1.25
CA VAL A 81 -6.62 9.42 2.60
C VAL A 81 -7.45 8.71 3.67
N GLU A 82 -8.76 8.63 3.51
CA GLU A 82 -9.65 8.00 4.47
C GLU A 82 -9.36 6.50 4.63
N THR A 83 -9.19 5.81 3.51
CA THR A 83 -8.92 4.36 3.51
C THR A 83 -7.58 4.08 4.19
N VAL A 84 -6.53 4.84 3.87
CA VAL A 84 -5.21 4.65 4.46
C VAL A 84 -5.22 4.92 5.96
N LEU A 85 -5.84 6.01 6.41
CA LEU A 85 -5.98 6.29 7.85
C LEU A 85 -6.74 5.17 8.58
N TRP A 86 -7.82 4.66 7.97
CA TRP A 86 -8.57 3.53 8.54
C TRP A 86 -7.74 2.25 8.61
N VAL A 87 -6.97 1.91 7.57
CA VAL A 87 -6.07 0.75 7.56
C VAL A 87 -5.04 0.85 8.68
N PHE A 88 -4.33 1.97 8.81
CA PHE A 88 -3.34 2.14 9.88
C PHE A 88 -3.95 1.93 11.27
N ARG A 89 -5.14 2.52 11.54
CA ARG A 89 -5.84 2.36 12.82
C ARG A 89 -6.25 0.92 13.08
N VAL A 90 -6.89 0.25 12.12
CA VAL A 90 -7.40 -1.12 12.30
C VAL A 90 -6.26 -2.10 12.54
N TYR A 91 -5.19 -2.03 11.76
CA TYR A 91 -4.10 -2.99 11.85
C TYR A 91 -3.25 -2.76 13.10
N SER A 92 -3.03 -1.50 13.51
CA SER A 92 -2.38 -1.21 14.80
C SER A 92 -3.17 -1.79 15.99
N ASN A 93 -4.50 -1.75 15.96
CA ASN A 93 -5.34 -2.37 17.00
C ASN A 93 -5.25 -3.90 17.02
N HIS A 94 -4.81 -4.53 15.93
CA HIS A 94 -4.58 -5.98 15.85
C HIS A 94 -3.14 -6.37 16.15
N GLY A 95 -2.27 -5.42 16.52
CA GLY A 95 -0.88 -5.72 16.91
C GLY A 95 0.15 -5.60 15.78
N PHE A 96 -0.23 -5.06 14.61
CA PHE A 96 0.74 -4.77 13.56
C PHE A 96 1.68 -3.65 14.00
N ASN A 97 2.98 -3.92 13.94
CA ASN A 97 4.03 -2.98 14.25
C ASN A 97 4.19 -1.95 13.12
N PHE A 98 4.57 -0.72 13.46
CA PHE A 98 4.84 0.33 12.47
C PHE A 98 5.91 -0.08 11.43
N ALA A 99 6.86 -0.93 11.81
CA ALA A 99 7.89 -1.45 10.91
C ALA A 99 7.35 -2.37 9.80
N TYR A 100 6.14 -2.92 9.93
CA TYR A 100 5.51 -3.73 8.89
C TYR A 100 5.29 -2.94 7.59
N TRP A 101 4.81 -1.71 7.70
CA TRP A 101 4.44 -0.89 6.54
C TRP A 101 5.62 -0.61 5.60
N PRO A 102 6.76 -0.03 6.03
CA PRO A 102 7.90 0.15 5.14
C PRO A 102 8.45 -1.18 4.64
N THR A 103 8.36 -2.26 5.42
CA THR A 103 8.85 -3.58 5.03
C THR A 103 8.06 -4.15 3.84
N MET A 104 6.73 -4.19 3.95
CA MET A 104 5.88 -4.69 2.87
C MET A 104 5.87 -3.73 1.67
N LEU A 105 5.89 -2.41 1.90
CA LEU A 105 5.85 -1.41 0.83
C LEU A 105 7.13 -1.40 -0.02
N ASN A 106 8.29 -1.59 0.62
CA ASN A 106 9.54 -1.70 -0.13
C ASN A 106 9.49 -2.93 -1.02
N LYS A 107 8.99 -4.04 -0.48
CA LYS A 107 8.92 -5.30 -1.23
C LYS A 107 7.97 -5.22 -2.41
N VAL A 108 6.77 -4.64 -2.24
CA VAL A 108 5.84 -4.49 -3.36
C VAL A 108 6.41 -3.56 -4.44
N LEU A 109 7.09 -2.47 -4.06
CA LEU A 109 7.74 -1.58 -5.01
C LEU A 109 8.88 -2.26 -5.79
N ASP A 110 9.68 -3.10 -5.13
CA ASP A 110 10.74 -3.86 -5.81
C ASP A 110 10.17 -4.89 -6.79
N ILE A 111 9.07 -5.57 -6.42
CA ILE A 111 8.37 -6.48 -7.35
C ILE A 111 7.83 -5.70 -8.55
N LEU A 112 7.08 -4.63 -8.32
CA LEU A 112 6.51 -3.81 -9.39
C LEU A 112 7.58 -3.23 -10.32
N ARG A 113 8.73 -2.80 -9.79
CA ARG A 113 9.87 -2.32 -10.60
C ARG A 113 10.36 -3.38 -11.58
N ASN A 114 10.32 -4.65 -11.19
CA ASN A 114 10.80 -5.76 -12.00
C ASN A 114 9.74 -6.30 -12.97
N LYS A 115 8.45 -6.10 -12.66
CA LYS A 115 7.32 -6.66 -13.45
C LYS A 115 6.74 -5.67 -14.44
N LEU A 116 6.74 -4.38 -14.12
CA LEU A 116 6.21 -3.34 -14.99
C LEU A 116 7.30 -2.77 -15.89
N SER A 117 6.88 -2.26 -17.03
CA SER A 117 7.68 -1.34 -17.82
C SER A 117 8.09 -0.12 -16.98
N ARG A 118 9.21 0.50 -17.36
CA ARG A 118 9.71 1.69 -16.66
C ARG A 118 8.68 2.81 -16.61
N ASP A 119 7.95 3.02 -17.71
CA ASP A 119 6.98 4.10 -17.83
C ASP A 119 5.75 3.86 -16.95
N SER A 120 5.25 2.62 -16.89
CA SER A 120 4.16 2.27 -15.97
C SER A 120 4.59 2.32 -14.52
N PHE A 121 5.80 1.83 -14.21
CA PHE A 121 6.35 1.87 -12.86
C PHE A 121 6.47 3.30 -12.31
N GLU A 122 7.01 4.24 -13.10
CA GLU A 122 7.15 5.63 -12.66
C GLU A 122 5.80 6.36 -12.51
N GLN A 123 4.72 5.85 -13.12
CA GLN A 123 3.37 6.37 -12.92
C GLN A 123 2.68 5.84 -11.67
N VAL A 124 2.89 4.56 -11.30
CA VAL A 124 2.24 3.96 -10.11
C VAL A 124 3.04 4.19 -8.82
N LYS A 125 4.37 4.25 -8.91
CA LYS A 125 5.28 4.44 -7.78
C LYS A 125 4.96 5.65 -6.88
N PRO A 126 4.51 6.83 -7.39
CA PRO A 126 4.13 7.96 -6.56
C PRO A 126 3.04 7.63 -5.53
N PHE A 127 2.07 6.77 -5.86
CA PHE A 127 1.01 6.37 -4.93
C PHE A 127 1.55 5.54 -3.77
N TYR A 128 2.42 4.58 -4.06
CA TYR A 128 3.11 3.80 -3.02
C TYR A 128 4.06 4.66 -2.20
N SER A 129 4.80 5.57 -2.84
CA SER A 129 5.70 6.52 -2.18
C SER A 129 4.93 7.44 -1.23
N TRP A 130 3.69 7.80 -1.59
CA TRP A 130 2.79 8.57 -0.75
C TRP A 130 2.37 7.81 0.53
N LEU A 131 2.37 6.47 0.53
CA LEU A 131 2.09 5.67 1.74
C LEU A 131 3.23 5.68 2.78
N TYR A 132 4.45 6.07 2.41
CA TYR A 132 5.62 6.06 3.32
C TYR A 132 5.61 7.15 4.39
N GLN A 133 4.55 7.95 4.46
CA GLN A 133 4.62 9.16 5.24
C GLN A 133 4.61 8.84 6.75
N PRO A 134 5.64 9.29 7.50
CA PRO A 134 5.83 8.91 8.90
C PRO A 134 4.76 9.46 9.85
N PHE A 135 3.84 10.29 9.36
CA PHE A 135 2.78 10.90 10.14
C PHE A 135 1.46 10.10 10.17
N PHE A 136 1.30 9.05 9.35
CA PHE A 136 0.04 8.29 9.33
C PHE A 136 -0.28 7.65 10.70
N SER A 137 0.73 7.15 11.41
CA SER A 137 0.55 6.58 12.75
C SER A 137 0.10 7.59 13.80
N LYS A 138 0.49 8.86 13.66
CA LYS A 138 0.04 9.93 14.56
C LYS A 138 -1.39 10.37 14.26
N LEU A 139 -1.78 10.39 12.98
CA LEU A 139 -3.10 10.86 12.54
C LEU A 139 -4.20 9.81 12.67
N ALA A 140 -3.87 8.53 12.47
CA ALA A 140 -4.82 7.42 12.64
C ALA A 140 -5.45 7.36 14.04
N ASN A 141 -4.76 7.89 15.05
CA ASN A 141 -5.22 7.94 16.45
C ASN A 141 -6.02 9.22 16.81
N GLN A 142 -6.21 10.14 15.86
CA GLN A 142 -6.89 11.44 16.06
C GLN A 142 -8.26 11.52 15.38
N SER A 143 -8.64 10.50 14.61
CA SER A 143 -9.85 10.45 13.77
C SER A 143 -10.80 9.34 14.18
#